data_AF-A0A924S1D0-F1
#
_entry.id   AF-A0A924S1D0-F1
#
_cell.length_a   1.000
_cell.length_b   1.000
_cell.length_c   1.000
_cell.angle_alpha   90.00
_cell.angle_beta   90.00
_cell.angle_gamma   90.00
#
_symmetry.space_group_name_H-M   'P 1'
#
loop_
_entity.id
_entity.type
_entity.pdbx_description
1 polymer ?
#
loop_
_entity_poly.entity_id
_entity_poly.type
_entity_poly.pdbx_seq_one_letter_code
_entity_poly.pdbx_strand_id
1 'polypeptide(L)'
;GNQQSAQSGGGENFSLAGMYGHFQFGGGNPMTLNMSSIDFSGTSQGALGLSGMKTGDVRPVDLFNAGPTNSAALAFGRVNMTYHGNNQFSIVSDKSSRFDFSPLYDPGASWGRNAGNILGTMINYNLMPGTPFPPLVPLIFGGPYNVNFYGTTTIPR
;
A
#
# COMPACT_ATOMS: atom_id res chain seq x y z
N GLY A 1 -23.49 -28.54 -12.43
CA GLY A 1 -23.66 -27.17 -11.89
C GLY A 1 -22.45 -26.89 -11.03
N ASN A 2 -21.54 -26.04 -11.52
CA ASN A 2 -20.32 -25.69 -10.81
C ASN A 2 -20.67 -24.76 -9.64
N GLN A 3 -20.49 -25.25 -8.42
CA GLN A 3 -20.45 -24.42 -7.24
C GLN A 3 -19.16 -23.60 -7.30
N GLN A 4 -19.29 -22.33 -7.68
CA GLN A 4 -18.27 -21.31 -7.39
C GLN A 4 -18.19 -21.20 -5.87
N SER A 5 -17.09 -21.69 -5.30
CA SER A 5 -16.67 -21.40 -3.95
C SER A 5 -16.50 -19.88 -3.81
N ALA A 6 -17.48 -19.24 -3.18
CA ALA A 6 -17.33 -17.89 -2.66
C ALA A 6 -16.21 -17.92 -1.62
N GLN A 7 -15.03 -17.44 -2.00
CA GLN A 7 -13.89 -17.31 -1.12
C GLN A 7 -14.25 -16.27 -0.05
N SER A 8 -14.54 -16.77 1.16
CA SER A 8 -14.89 -15.99 2.34
C SER A 8 -13.85 -14.88 2.57
N GLY A 9 -14.33 -13.64 2.70
CA GLY A 9 -13.54 -12.41 2.79
C GLY A 9 -12.73 -12.28 4.09
N GLY A 10 -11.58 -12.95 4.15
CA GLY A 10 -10.56 -12.79 5.20
C GLY A 10 -9.38 -11.96 4.73
N GLY A 11 -9.60 -10.70 4.36
CA GLY A 11 -8.49 -9.77 4.13
C GLY A 11 -8.20 -8.93 5.38
N GLU A 12 -6.95 -8.48 5.48
CA GLU A 12 -6.45 -7.73 6.63
C GLU A 12 -6.73 -6.23 6.47
N ASN A 13 -6.77 -5.49 7.57
CA ASN A 13 -6.75 -4.03 7.51
C ASN A 13 -5.33 -3.54 7.22
N PHE A 14 -5.24 -2.45 6.46
CA PHE A 14 -3.99 -1.79 6.11
C PHE A 14 -3.23 -1.38 7.38
N SER A 15 -1.99 -1.87 7.48
CA SER A 15 -1.02 -1.45 8.49
C SER A 15 0.35 -1.47 7.83
N LEU A 16 0.99 -0.30 7.74
CA LEU A 16 2.34 -0.20 7.18
C LEU A 16 3.31 -1.13 7.92
N ALA A 17 3.23 -1.17 9.25
CA ALA A 17 4.04 -2.07 10.07
C ALA A 17 3.72 -3.56 9.80
N GLY A 18 2.44 -3.89 9.61
CA GLY A 18 2.02 -5.26 9.25
C GLY A 18 2.57 -5.68 7.90
N MET A 19 2.55 -4.78 6.91
CA MET A 19 3.13 -5.01 5.59
C MET A 19 4.65 -5.22 5.66
N TYR A 20 5.36 -4.43 6.47
CA TYR A 20 6.78 -4.64 6.73
C TYR A 20 7.08 -5.98 7.41
N GLY A 21 6.26 -6.38 8.39
CA GLY A 21 6.37 -7.69 9.02
C GLY A 21 6.16 -8.82 8.01
N HIS A 22 5.17 -8.68 7.12
CA HIS A 22 4.91 -9.65 6.05
C HIS A 22 6.02 -9.69 5.01
N PHE A 23 6.65 -8.55 4.70
CA PHE A 23 7.85 -8.54 3.87
C PHE A 23 8.98 -9.35 4.50
N GLN A 24 9.15 -9.31 5.83
CA GLN A 24 10.24 -10.03 6.52
C GLN A 24 9.95 -11.52 6.74
N PHE A 25 8.70 -11.87 7.04
CA PHE A 25 8.34 -13.23 7.51
C PHE A 25 7.30 -13.94 6.63
N GLY A 26 6.71 -13.26 5.65
CA GLY A 26 5.55 -13.74 4.91
C GLY A 26 5.84 -14.72 3.77
N GLY A 27 7.09 -15.12 3.51
CA GLY A 27 7.39 -16.11 2.47
C GLY A 27 7.29 -15.59 1.04
N GLY A 28 7.09 -14.28 0.84
CA GLY A 28 6.68 -13.72 -0.46
C GLY A 28 5.23 -14.03 -0.85
N ASN A 29 4.43 -14.61 0.06
CA ASN A 29 3.03 -14.93 -0.20
C ASN A 29 2.20 -13.66 -0.38
N PRO A 30 1.20 -13.66 -1.29
CA PRO A 30 0.31 -12.51 -1.45
C PRO A 30 -0.43 -12.14 -0.17
N MET A 31 -0.63 -10.85 0.04
CA MET A 31 -1.44 -10.30 1.12
C MET A 31 -2.72 -9.70 0.53
N THR A 32 -3.85 -9.88 1.19
CA THR A 32 -5.12 -9.27 0.78
C THR A 32 -5.51 -8.20 1.79
N LEU A 33 -5.70 -6.96 1.34
CA LEU A 33 -6.01 -5.81 2.16
C LEU A 33 -7.40 -5.24 1.88
N ASN A 34 -8.07 -4.79 2.94
CA ASN A 34 -9.35 -4.13 2.87
C ASN A 34 -9.17 -2.68 2.39
N MET A 35 -9.76 -2.33 1.25
CA MET A 35 -9.65 -0.97 0.73
C MET A 35 -10.22 0.06 1.71
N SER A 36 -11.28 -0.26 2.45
CA SER A 36 -11.92 0.68 3.39
C SER A 36 -11.06 1.04 4.60
N SER A 37 -9.97 0.29 4.83
CA SER A 37 -8.99 0.57 5.89
C SER A 37 -7.89 1.54 5.46
N ILE A 38 -7.81 1.88 4.18
CA ILE A 38 -6.90 2.92 3.69
C ILE A 38 -7.55 4.29 3.88
N ASP A 39 -6.92 5.10 4.71
CA ASP A 39 -7.39 6.43 5.05
C ASP A 39 -7.00 7.47 3.97
N PHE A 40 -8.02 7.98 3.28
CA PHE A 40 -7.93 9.11 2.35
C PHE A 40 -8.67 10.35 2.85
N SER A 41 -9.10 10.39 4.12
CA SER A 41 -9.85 11.51 4.70
C SER A 41 -9.06 12.82 4.71
N GLY A 42 -7.72 12.75 4.72
CA GLY A 42 -6.81 13.90 4.63
C GLY A 42 -6.52 14.40 3.22
N THR A 43 -7.15 13.86 2.17
CA THR A 43 -6.94 14.28 0.77
C THR A 43 -8.26 14.37 0.00
N SER A 44 -8.19 14.75 -1.27
CA SER A 44 -9.34 14.85 -2.16
C SER A 44 -9.07 14.20 -3.52
N GLN A 45 -10.15 13.94 -4.27
CA GLN A 45 -10.07 13.49 -5.64
C GLN A 45 -9.32 14.50 -6.50
N GLY A 46 -9.50 15.81 -6.25
CA GLY A 46 -8.74 16.86 -6.92
C GLY A 46 -7.24 16.77 -6.67
N ALA A 47 -6.82 16.64 -5.41
CA ALA A 47 -5.41 16.53 -5.04
C ALA A 47 -4.74 15.28 -5.64
N LEU A 48 -5.48 14.17 -5.69
CA LEU A 48 -5.01 12.91 -6.27
C LEU A 48 -5.10 12.86 -7.80
N GLY A 49 -5.64 13.90 -8.45
CA GLY A 49 -5.85 13.91 -9.90
C GLY A 49 -6.88 12.90 -10.39
N LEU A 50 -7.85 12.53 -9.53
CA LEU A 50 -8.93 11.58 -9.79
C LEU A 50 -10.21 12.26 -10.29
N SER A 51 -10.28 13.59 -10.27
CA SER A 51 -11.45 14.34 -10.75
C SER A 51 -11.81 13.98 -12.20
N GLY A 52 -13.12 13.93 -12.48
CA GLY A 52 -13.68 13.69 -13.81
C GLY A 52 -13.65 12.23 -14.29
N MET A 53 -13.21 11.28 -13.46
CA MET A 53 -13.30 9.85 -13.79
C MET A 53 -14.75 9.38 -13.88
N LYS A 54 -15.01 8.46 -14.81
CA LYS A 54 -16.27 7.72 -14.98
C LYS A 54 -16.14 6.32 -14.38
N THR A 55 -17.26 5.71 -14.02
CA THR A 55 -17.26 4.36 -13.45
C THR A 55 -16.55 3.38 -14.40
N GLY A 56 -15.57 2.63 -13.87
CA GLY A 56 -14.72 1.73 -14.63
C GLY A 56 -13.41 2.36 -15.14
N ASP A 57 -13.26 3.68 -15.09
CA ASP A 57 -12.00 4.32 -15.44
C ASP A 57 -10.89 3.88 -14.49
N VAL A 58 -9.71 3.65 -15.05
CA VAL A 58 -8.47 3.38 -14.32
C VAL A 58 -7.50 4.53 -14.55
N ARG A 59 -6.88 5.05 -13.49
CA ARG A 59 -5.89 6.12 -13.58
C ARG A 59 -4.71 5.85 -12.65
N PRO A 60 -3.46 6.09 -13.10
CA PRO A 60 -2.30 6.08 -12.19
C PRO A 60 -2.38 7.29 -11.24
N VAL A 61 -2.17 7.04 -9.96
CA VAL A 61 -2.21 8.03 -8.88
C VAL A 61 -0.91 7.98 -8.11
N ASP A 62 -0.29 9.15 -7.95
CA ASP A 62 0.81 9.33 -7.02
C ASP A 62 0.24 9.58 -5.62
N LEU A 63 0.31 8.58 -4.74
CA LEU A 63 -0.27 8.68 -3.40
C LEU A 63 0.46 9.71 -2.54
N PHE A 64 1.68 10.14 -2.89
CA PHE A 64 2.35 11.24 -2.20
C PHE A 64 1.62 12.58 -2.36
N ASN A 65 0.71 12.70 -3.32
CA ASN A 65 -0.21 13.83 -3.41
C ASN A 65 -1.22 13.88 -2.24
N ALA A 66 -1.44 12.77 -1.53
CA ALA A 66 -2.19 12.75 -0.26
C ALA A 66 -1.35 13.20 0.94
N GLY A 67 -0.04 13.38 0.76
CA GLY A 67 0.89 13.84 1.80
C GLY A 67 2.15 12.97 1.87
N PRO A 68 3.31 13.55 2.22
CA PRO A 68 4.59 12.85 2.27
C PRO A 68 4.66 11.78 3.37
N THR A 69 3.83 11.88 4.40
CA THR A 69 3.76 10.94 5.53
C THR A 69 2.54 10.01 5.46
N ASN A 70 1.78 10.04 4.36
CA ASN A 70 0.64 9.14 4.20
C ASN A 70 1.14 7.69 4.13
N SER A 71 0.68 6.83 5.03
CA SER A 71 1.18 5.46 5.15
C SER A 71 0.98 4.63 3.88
N ALA A 72 -0.12 4.83 3.14
CA ALA A 72 -0.33 4.14 1.85
C ALA A 72 0.63 4.67 0.78
N ALA A 73 0.96 5.97 0.81
CA ALA A 73 2.01 6.52 -0.04
C ALA A 73 3.39 5.93 0.28
N LEU A 74 3.72 5.75 1.56
CA LEU A 74 4.96 5.10 1.98
C LEU A 74 5.01 3.62 1.58
N ALA A 75 3.86 2.93 1.57
CA ALA A 75 3.78 1.53 1.17
C ALA A 75 3.86 1.31 -0.34
N PHE A 76 3.15 2.11 -1.12
CA PHE A 76 2.92 1.84 -2.54
C PHE A 76 3.49 2.90 -3.49
N GLY A 77 3.66 4.14 -3.02
CA GLY A 77 4.08 5.28 -3.83
C GLY A 77 3.08 5.63 -4.92
N ARG A 78 3.13 4.93 -6.05
CA ARG A 78 2.22 5.12 -7.19
C ARG A 78 1.42 3.85 -7.45
N VAL A 79 0.11 4.00 -7.56
CA VAL A 79 -0.83 2.90 -7.78
C VAL A 79 -1.79 3.23 -8.91
N ASN A 80 -2.31 2.21 -9.58
CA ASN A 80 -3.49 2.38 -10.43
C ASN A 80 -4.76 2.35 -9.56
N MET A 81 -5.67 3.30 -9.76
CA MET A 81 -6.95 3.35 -9.06
C MET A 81 -8.10 3.23 -10.04
N THR A 82 -9.13 2.46 -9.66
CA THR A 82 -10.40 2.33 -10.38
C THR A 82 -11.48 3.15 -9.68
N TYR A 83 -12.29 3.87 -10.45
CA TYR A 83 -13.49 4.54 -9.93
C TYR A 83 -14.73 3.66 -10.07
N HIS A 84 -15.49 3.50 -8.99
CA HIS A 84 -16.69 2.64 -8.94
C HIS A 84 -18.01 3.43 -8.96
N GLY A 85 -17.96 4.76 -9.00
CA GLY A 85 -19.14 5.61 -8.81
C GLY A 85 -19.29 6.07 -7.35
N ASN A 86 -20.11 7.07 -7.09
CA ASN A 86 -20.45 7.55 -5.73
C ASN A 86 -19.23 7.81 -4.82
N ASN A 87 -18.17 8.42 -5.37
CA ASN A 87 -16.90 8.68 -4.68
C ASN A 87 -16.17 7.41 -4.16
N GLN A 88 -16.53 6.23 -4.65
CA GLN A 88 -15.90 4.96 -4.27
C GLN A 88 -14.75 4.62 -5.21
N PHE A 89 -13.61 4.28 -4.63
CA PHE A 89 -12.39 3.94 -5.36
C PHE A 89 -11.78 2.65 -4.81
N SER A 90 -11.03 1.95 -5.65
CA SER A 90 -10.15 0.87 -5.22
C SER A 90 -8.80 0.99 -5.90
N ILE A 91 -7.75 0.50 -5.24
CA ILE A 91 -6.48 0.25 -5.91
C ILE A 91 -6.64 -1.02 -6.76
N VAL A 92 -6.09 -1.01 -7.97
CA VAL A 92 -6.04 -2.17 -8.85
C VAL A 92 -5.00 -3.15 -8.30
N SER A 93 -5.40 -4.41 -8.11
CA SER A 93 -4.51 -5.52 -7.71
C SER A 93 -3.59 -5.95 -8.86
N ASP A 94 -2.73 -5.05 -9.32
CA ASP A 94 -1.75 -5.27 -10.40
C ASP A 94 -0.31 -5.05 -9.91
N LYS A 95 0.66 -4.91 -10.82
CA LYS A 95 2.06 -4.70 -10.43
C LYS A 95 2.28 -3.40 -9.63
N SER A 96 1.39 -2.42 -9.74
CA SER A 96 1.48 -1.16 -9.01
C SER A 96 1.11 -1.29 -7.53
N SER A 97 0.37 -2.34 -7.14
CA SER A 97 0.07 -2.62 -5.73
C SER A 97 1.12 -3.51 -5.05
N ARG A 98 2.15 -3.98 -5.76
CA ARG A 98 3.18 -4.85 -5.18
C ARG A 98 3.95 -4.11 -4.08
N PHE A 99 4.05 -4.72 -2.91
CA PHE A 99 4.90 -4.21 -1.85
C PHE A 99 6.33 -4.66 -2.11
N ASP A 100 7.17 -3.69 -2.48
CA ASP A 100 8.59 -3.90 -2.73
C ASP A 100 9.39 -2.84 -2.00
N PHE A 101 9.83 -3.23 -0.80
CA PHE A 101 10.70 -2.42 0.02
C PHE A 101 12.15 -2.64 -0.38
N SER A 102 12.80 -1.56 -0.83
CA SER A 102 14.25 -1.52 -1.01
C SER A 102 14.85 -0.73 0.15
N PRO A 103 15.60 -1.34 1.07
CA PRO A 103 16.27 -0.61 2.16
C PRO A 103 17.39 0.32 1.67
N LEU A 104 17.77 0.21 0.39
CA LEU A 104 18.81 1.02 -0.24
C LEU A 104 18.16 2.18 -1.01
N TYR A 105 18.78 3.36 -0.90
CA TYR A 105 18.49 4.52 -1.73
C TYR A 105 18.36 4.11 -3.20
N ASP A 106 17.18 4.29 -3.77
CA ASP A 106 16.90 4.00 -5.18
C ASP A 106 16.84 5.34 -5.94
N PRO A 107 17.87 5.68 -6.74
CA PRO A 107 17.89 6.93 -7.50
C PRO A 107 16.79 7.01 -8.58
N GLY A 108 16.12 5.89 -8.91
CA GLY A 108 14.96 5.84 -9.82
C GLY A 108 13.61 5.96 -9.11
N ALA A 109 13.57 5.94 -7.78
CA ALA A 109 12.34 6.07 -7.00
C ALA A 109 12.01 7.54 -6.66
N SER A 110 10.72 7.85 -6.47
CA SER A 110 10.32 9.19 -6.02
C SER A 110 10.93 9.52 -4.66
N TRP A 111 11.17 10.81 -4.37
CA TRP A 111 11.73 11.26 -3.10
C TRP A 111 10.95 10.75 -1.89
N GLY A 112 9.62 10.70 -1.99
CA GLY A 112 8.75 10.14 -0.95
C GLY A 112 8.96 8.64 -0.71
N ARG A 113 9.21 7.85 -1.77
CA ARG A 113 9.51 6.42 -1.65
C ARG A 113 10.88 6.19 -1.03
N ASN A 114 11.86 7.03 -1.35
CA ASN A 114 13.15 7.04 -0.67
C ASN A 114 13.02 7.46 0.81
N ALA A 115 12.16 8.43 1.14
CA ALA A 115 11.87 8.79 2.53
C ALA A 115 11.16 7.67 3.30
N GLY A 116 10.24 6.94 2.66
CA GLY A 116 9.62 5.73 3.20
C GLY A 116 10.62 4.59 3.38
N ASN A 117 11.57 4.44 2.46
CA ASN A 117 12.69 3.51 2.60
C ASN A 117 13.59 3.89 3.78
N ILE A 118 13.91 5.18 3.95
CA ILE A 118 14.69 5.71 5.08
C ILE A 118 13.94 5.54 6.41
N LEU A 119 12.64 5.85 6.47
CA LEU A 119 11.81 5.63 7.67
C LEU A 119 11.68 4.14 8.01
N GLY A 120 11.46 3.29 7.01
CA GLY A 120 11.45 1.84 7.15
C GLY A 120 12.81 1.29 7.60
N THR A 121 13.91 1.88 7.13
CA THR A 121 15.27 1.60 7.62
C THR A 121 15.43 2.09 9.06
N MET A 122 14.94 3.27 9.46
CA MET A 122 15.01 3.74 10.85
C MET A 122 14.20 2.86 11.81
N ILE A 123 13.04 2.37 11.39
CA ILE A 123 12.20 1.43 12.16
C ILE A 123 12.87 0.06 12.25
N ASN A 124 13.40 -0.47 11.15
CA ASN A 124 14.06 -1.77 11.16
C ASN A 124 15.39 -1.75 11.90
N TYR A 125 16.20 -0.70 11.74
CA TYR A 125 17.53 -0.56 12.36
C TYR A 125 17.49 0.08 13.76
N ASN A 126 16.30 0.25 14.35
CA ASN A 126 16.13 0.71 15.74
C ASN A 126 16.87 2.03 16.05
N LEU A 127 16.87 2.97 15.09
CA LEU A 127 17.50 4.29 15.24
C LEU A 127 16.59 5.30 15.98
N MET A 128 15.38 4.89 16.37
CA MET A 128 14.51 5.62 17.29
C MET A 128 14.58 5.00 18.70
N PRO A 129 14.96 5.77 19.74
CA PRO A 129 15.00 5.25 21.10
C PRO A 129 13.56 4.99 21.59
N GLY A 130 13.17 3.72 21.69
CA GLY A 130 11.88 3.30 22.24
C GLY A 130 11.15 2.17 21.51
N THR A 131 11.63 1.71 20.35
CA THR A 131 11.07 0.52 19.69
C THR A 131 11.69 -0.77 20.27
N PRO A 132 10.90 -1.76 20.73
CA PRO A 132 11.42 -2.94 21.42
C PRO A 132 11.90 -4.06 20.48
N PHE A 133 12.10 -3.80 19.19
CA PHE A 133 12.45 -4.84 18.22
C PHE A 133 13.83 -4.58 17.59
N PRO A 134 14.85 -5.41 17.91
CA PRO A 134 16.15 -5.29 17.27
C PRO A 134 16.09 -5.65 15.77
N PRO A 135 16.91 -5.00 14.89
CA PRO A 135 17.08 -5.41 13.50
C PRO A 135 17.64 -6.84 13.43
N LEU A 136 16.81 -7.79 12.99
CA LEU A 136 17.30 -9.10 12.56
C LEU A 136 17.60 -9.05 11.07
N VAL A 137 18.87 -8.82 10.72
CA VAL A 137 19.42 -9.08 9.37
C VAL A 137 19.92 -10.54 9.32
N PRO A 138 19.68 -11.34 8.25
CA PRO A 138 18.43 -11.68 7.58
C PRO A 138 18.00 -13.14 7.87
N LEU A 139 16.71 -13.41 8.10
CA LEU A 139 16.18 -14.78 7.92
C LEU A 139 15.53 -14.85 6.54
N ILE A 140 16.07 -15.73 5.69
CA ILE A 140 15.92 -15.83 4.22
C ILE A 140 14.53 -16.36 3.81
N PHE A 141 13.45 -15.89 4.45
CA PHE A 141 12.08 -16.29 4.14
C PHE A 141 11.22 -15.09 3.72
N GLY A 142 11.68 -13.86 3.95
CA GLY A 142 11.00 -12.64 3.50
C GLY A 142 11.29 -12.27 2.05
N GLY A 143 10.43 -11.45 1.47
CA GLY A 143 10.62 -10.91 0.13
C GLY A 143 9.44 -10.06 -0.33
N PRO A 144 9.61 -9.33 -1.43
CA PRO A 144 8.53 -8.53 -2.01
C PRO A 144 7.37 -9.41 -2.46
N TYR A 145 6.14 -8.93 -2.28
CA TYR A 145 4.93 -9.73 -2.45
C TYR A 145 3.79 -8.92 -3.08
N ASN A 146 2.87 -9.62 -3.74
CA ASN A 146 1.70 -8.98 -4.33
C ASN A 146 0.69 -8.59 -3.25
N VAL A 147 0.11 -7.40 -3.37
CA VAL A 147 -0.98 -6.95 -2.51
C VAL A 147 -2.25 -6.90 -3.34
N ASN A 148 -3.24 -7.66 -2.91
CA ASN A 148 -4.57 -7.66 -3.51
C ASN A 148 -5.49 -6.80 -2.65
N PHE A 149 -6.34 -6.01 -3.28
CA PHE A 149 -7.36 -5.23 -2.59
C PHE A 149 -8.75 -5.83 -2.80
N TYR A 150 -9.57 -5.75 -1.76
CA TYR A 150 -11.00 -6.01 -1.83
C TYR A 150 -11.79 -4.83 -1.25
N GLY A 151 -13.04 -4.69 -1.70
CA GLY A 151 -13.89 -3.57 -1.32
C GLY A 151 -13.46 -2.25 -1.95
N THR A 152 -14.02 -1.16 -1.43
CA THR A 152 -13.74 0.21 -1.88
C THR A 152 -13.49 1.13 -0.68
N THR A 153 -12.93 2.29 -0.94
CA THR A 153 -12.84 3.40 0.01
C THR A 153 -13.48 4.65 -0.57
N THR A 154 -13.86 5.56 0.32
CA THR A 154 -14.41 6.86 -0.07
C THR A 154 -13.29 7.89 -0.12
N ILE A 155 -13.16 8.59 -1.24
CA ILE A 155 -12.25 9.74 -1.36
C ILE A 155 -13.10 11.00 -1.47
N PRO A 156 -12.94 12.00 -0.56
CA PRO A 156 -13.64 13.28 -0.65
C PRO A 156 -13.43 13.94 -2.02
N ARG A 157 -14.42 14.66 -2.52
CA ARG A 157 -14.31 15.36 -3.81
C ARG A 157 -13.27 16.46 -3.76
#